data_AF-A0A7Y2KKC9-F1
#
_entry.id   AF-A0A7Y2KKC9-F1
#
_cell.length_a   1.000
_cell.length_b   1.000
_cell.length_c   1.000
_cell.angle_alpha   90.00
_cell.angle_beta   90.00
_cell.angle_gamma   90.00
#
_symmetry.space_group_name_H-M   'P 1'
#
loop_
_entity.id
_entity.type
_entity.pdbx_description
1 polymer ?
#
loop_
_entity_poly.entity_id
_entity_poly.type
_entity_poly.pdbx_seq_one_letter_code
_entity_poly.pdbx_strand_id
1 'polypeptide(L)'
;MNRPLREAPIDDDARCPRCSKRVNVRFLEAIPYRTIWGLLESEWEARFSPEVIRRNTPCEEAHLFACGECGLEFFQPPRNGDERFYEELGRSPRYYSPWKWEFDWVGRRCAPSMSLLDVGCGTGDFLAGIRSGVK
;
A
#
# COMPACT_ATOMS: atom_id res chain seq x y z
N MET A 1 0.32 -26.00 -9.58
CA MET A 1 -0.38 -25.64 -10.82
C MET A 1 0.48 -24.62 -11.55
N ASN A 2 1.01 -24.98 -12.72
CA ASN A 2 1.92 -24.15 -13.50
C ASN A 2 1.08 -23.10 -14.26
N ARG A 3 1.00 -21.87 -13.76
CA ARG A 3 0.30 -20.77 -14.44
C ARG A 3 1.13 -20.41 -15.68
N PRO A 4 0.58 -20.46 -16.90
CA PRO A 4 1.34 -20.06 -18.08
C PRO A 4 1.81 -18.62 -17.88
N LEU A 5 3.10 -18.38 -18.08
CA LEU A 5 3.68 -17.04 -18.12
C LEU A 5 2.97 -16.29 -19.24
N ARG A 6 2.00 -15.45 -18.90
CA ARG A 6 1.52 -14.43 -19.84
C ARG A 6 2.75 -13.60 -20.21
N GLU A 7 2.99 -13.43 -21.49
CA GLU A 7 4.05 -12.56 -21.98
C GLU A 7 3.91 -11.22 -21.27
N ALA A 8 5.00 -10.79 -20.62
CA ALA A 8 5.02 -9.54 -19.90
C ALA A 8 4.60 -8.44 -20.87
N PRO A 9 3.56 -7.64 -20.57
CA PRO A 9 3.37 -6.41 -21.30
C PRO A 9 4.68 -5.63 -21.17
N ILE A 10 5.36 -5.45 -22.30
CA ILE A 10 6.55 -4.62 -22.38
C ILE A 10 6.06 -3.20 -22.15
N ASP A 11 6.02 -2.79 -20.89
CA ASP A 11 5.91 -1.37 -20.56
C ASP A 11 7.32 -0.79 -20.69
N ASP A 12 7.68 -0.42 -21.93
CA ASP A 12 8.96 0.21 -22.27
C ASP A 12 9.20 1.49 -21.43
N ASP A 13 8.17 2.02 -20.76
CA ASP A 13 8.18 3.19 -19.91
C ASP A 13 8.34 2.93 -18.41
N ALA A 14 8.45 1.67 -17.96
CA ALA A 14 8.64 1.38 -16.55
C ALA A 14 9.96 1.94 -15.98
N ARG A 15 9.84 2.82 -14.98
CA ARG A 15 10.98 3.47 -14.31
C ARG A 15 10.96 3.16 -12.82
N CYS A 16 12.09 2.70 -12.30
CA CYS A 16 12.26 2.53 -10.86
C CYS A 16 11.97 3.85 -10.13
N PRO A 17 10.98 3.92 -9.22
CA PRO A 17 10.64 5.16 -8.51
C PRO A 17 11.79 5.73 -7.67
N ARG A 18 12.68 4.85 -7.18
CA ARG A 18 13.85 5.23 -6.38
C ARG A 18 15.05 5.68 -7.21
N CYS A 19 15.27 5.03 -8.34
CA CYS A 19 16.50 5.14 -9.13
C CYS A 19 16.34 6.07 -10.34
N SER A 20 15.11 6.24 -10.81
CA SER A 20 14.72 6.88 -12.08
C SER A 20 15.32 6.25 -13.36
N LYS A 21 16.16 5.21 -13.21
CA LYS A 21 16.71 4.41 -14.31
C LYS A 21 15.62 3.50 -14.92
N ARG A 22 15.66 3.37 -16.26
CA ARG A 22 14.91 2.36 -17.02
C ARG A 22 15.67 1.03 -17.13
N VAL A 23 16.99 1.09 -16.97
CA VAL A 23 17.86 -0.07 -17.19
C VAL A 23 17.55 -1.12 -16.13
N ASN A 24 17.30 -2.35 -16.60
CA ASN A 24 17.14 -3.54 -15.77
C ASN A 24 15.86 -3.55 -14.89
N VAL A 25 14.71 -3.17 -15.44
CA VAL A 25 13.40 -3.42 -14.81
C VAL A 25 12.84 -4.74 -15.32
N ARG A 26 12.49 -5.65 -14.40
CA ARG A 26 11.98 -7.00 -14.71
C ARG A 26 10.53 -7.13 -14.29
N PHE A 27 9.66 -7.55 -15.20
CA PHE A 27 8.28 -7.92 -14.89
C PHE A 27 8.23 -9.16 -13.99
N LEU A 28 7.39 -9.12 -12.96
CA LEU A 28 7.18 -10.23 -12.02
C LEU A 28 5.79 -10.85 -12.17
N GLU A 29 4.74 -10.04 -12.16
CA GLU A 29 3.36 -10.53 -12.17
C GLU A 29 2.37 -9.48 -12.72
N ALA A 30 1.28 -9.97 -13.31
CA ALA A 30 0.08 -9.18 -13.59
C ALA A 30 -1.08 -9.64 -12.69
N ILE A 31 -1.67 -8.68 -11.97
CA ILE A 31 -2.73 -8.90 -10.99
C ILE A 31 -3.99 -8.19 -11.46
N PRO A 32 -5.07 -8.91 -11.82
CA PRO A 32 -6.33 -8.28 -12.16
C PRO A 32 -6.89 -7.45 -11.01
N TYR A 33 -7.35 -6.23 -11.29
CA TYR A 33 -7.97 -5.37 -10.25
C TYR A 33 -9.18 -6.04 -9.60
N ARG A 34 -9.97 -6.81 -10.36
CA ARG A 34 -11.08 -7.61 -9.81
C ARG A 34 -10.63 -8.55 -8.68
N THR A 35 -9.42 -9.08 -8.76
CA THR A 35 -8.84 -9.95 -7.72
C THR A 35 -8.46 -9.13 -6.50
N ILE A 36 -7.85 -7.96 -6.70
CA ILE A 36 -7.50 -7.03 -5.61
C ILE A 36 -8.77 -6.62 -4.84
N TRP A 37 -9.82 -6.19 -5.55
CA TRP A 37 -11.10 -5.80 -4.94
C TRP A 37 -11.75 -6.97 -4.19
N GLY A 38 -11.74 -8.17 -4.77
CA GLY A 38 -12.28 -9.37 -4.10
C GLY A 38 -11.52 -9.72 -2.82
N LEU A 39 -10.20 -9.55 -2.79
CA LEU A 39 -9.38 -9.79 -1.59
C LEU A 39 -9.60 -8.70 -0.53
N LEU A 40 -9.72 -7.43 -0.92
CA LEU A 40 -10.08 -6.36 0.02
C LEU A 40 -11.45 -6.60 0.67
N GLU A 41 -12.42 -7.11 -0.08
CA GLU A 41 -13.73 -7.45 0.49
C GLU A 41 -13.65 -8.67 1.42
N SER A 42 -13.02 -9.76 0.97
CA SER A 42 -13.03 -11.04 1.69
C SER A 42 -12.05 -11.13 2.87
N GLU A 43 -10.85 -10.58 2.73
CA GLU A 43 -9.79 -10.66 3.76
C GLU A 43 -9.79 -9.44 4.70
N TRP A 44 -10.18 -8.27 4.16
CA TRP A 44 -10.15 -7.00 4.89
C TRP A 44 -11.54 -6.49 5.28
N GLU A 45 -12.63 -7.18 4.93
CA GLU A 45 -14.00 -6.72 5.18
C GLU A 45 -14.25 -5.28 4.65
N ALA A 46 -13.49 -4.85 3.65
CA ALA A 46 -13.54 -3.50 3.10
C ALA A 46 -14.49 -3.47 1.90
N ARG A 47 -15.58 -2.70 2.03
CA ARG A 47 -16.58 -2.52 0.99
C ARG A 47 -16.45 -1.13 0.37
N PHE A 48 -16.47 -1.09 -0.94
CA PHE A 48 -16.32 0.15 -1.70
C PHE A 48 -17.54 0.44 -2.56
N SER A 49 -17.83 1.72 -2.76
CA SER A 49 -18.86 2.15 -3.70
C SER A 49 -18.43 1.86 -5.15
N PRO A 50 -19.39 1.64 -6.08
CA PRO A 50 -19.06 1.44 -7.49
C PRO A 50 -18.27 2.62 -8.12
N GLU A 51 -18.44 3.84 -7.59
CA GLU A 51 -17.67 5.00 -8.03
C GLU A 51 -16.20 4.88 -7.62
N VAL A 52 -15.91 4.54 -6.36
CA VAL A 52 -14.54 4.38 -5.86
C VAL A 52 -13.82 3.25 -6.59
N ILE A 53 -14.49 2.11 -6.81
CA ILE A 53 -13.91 0.99 -7.58
C ILE A 53 -13.53 1.45 -8.99
N ARG A 54 -14.42 2.16 -9.70
CA ARG A 54 -14.13 2.65 -11.06
C ARG A 54 -12.97 3.64 -11.08
N ARG A 55 -12.96 4.64 -10.19
CA ARG A 55 -11.90 5.66 -10.15
C ARG A 55 -10.52 5.09 -9.85
N ASN A 56 -10.47 4.04 -9.02
CA ASN A 56 -9.24 3.39 -8.59
C ASN A 56 -8.88 2.14 -9.41
N THR A 57 -9.57 1.90 -10.54
CA THR A 57 -9.27 0.82 -11.50
C THR A 57 -8.90 1.44 -12.86
N PRO A 58 -7.66 1.92 -13.06
CA PRO A 58 -7.28 2.62 -14.29
C PRO A 58 -7.18 1.72 -15.52
N CYS A 59 -7.04 0.42 -15.32
CA CYS A 59 -6.89 -0.59 -16.35
C CYS A 59 -7.28 -1.96 -15.77
N GLU A 60 -7.20 -3.02 -16.56
CA GLU A 60 -7.65 -4.34 -16.14
C GLU A 60 -6.75 -4.99 -15.07
N GLU A 61 -5.44 -4.73 -15.15
CA GLU A 61 -4.42 -5.41 -14.34
C GLU A 61 -3.39 -4.41 -13.80
N ALA A 62 -2.95 -4.60 -12.56
CA ALA A 62 -1.76 -3.96 -12.02
C ALA A 62 -0.54 -4.85 -12.31
N HIS A 63 0.54 -4.27 -12.81
CA HIS A 63 1.76 -5.00 -13.14
C HIS A 63 2.83 -4.75 -12.09
N LEU A 64 3.38 -5.82 -11.51
CA LEU A 64 4.49 -5.77 -10.56
C LEU A 64 5.81 -5.92 -11.30
N PHE A 65 6.76 -5.03 -10.99
CA PHE A 65 8.11 -5.04 -11.53
C PHE A 65 9.14 -5.03 -10.40
N ALA A 66 10.34 -5.54 -10.66
CA ALA A 66 11.51 -5.43 -9.80
C ALA A 66 12.64 -4.67 -10.51
N CYS A 67 13.27 -3.73 -9.82
CA CYS A 67 14.47 -3.07 -10.29
C CYS A 67 15.71 -3.93 -10.01
N GLY A 68 16.43 -4.35 -11.05
CA GLY A 68 17.67 -5.13 -10.92
C GLY A 68 18.89 -4.35 -10.42
N GLU A 69 18.79 -3.02 -10.28
CA GLU A 69 19.86 -2.19 -9.69
C GLU A 69 19.73 -2.09 -8.17
N CYS A 70 18.53 -1.82 -7.67
CA CYS A 70 18.31 -1.52 -6.24
C CYS A 70 17.39 -2.51 -5.51
N GLY A 71 16.83 -3.48 -6.22
CA GLY A 71 15.95 -4.52 -5.68
C GLY A 71 14.52 -4.06 -5.37
N LEU A 72 14.17 -2.78 -5.60
CA LEU A 72 12.82 -2.29 -5.32
C LEU A 72 11.78 -2.97 -6.22
N GLU A 73 10.76 -3.55 -5.59
CA GLU A 73 9.54 -3.98 -6.26
C GLU A 73 8.50 -2.86 -6.27
N PHE A 74 7.82 -2.66 -7.40
CA PHE A 74 6.85 -1.57 -7.57
C PHE A 74 5.78 -1.90 -8.60
N PHE A 75 4.59 -1.33 -8.42
CA PHE A 75 3.46 -1.51 -9.35
C PHE A 75 3.41 -0.41 -10.41
N GLN A 76 3.00 -0.77 -11.62
CA GLN A 76 2.68 0.14 -12.71
C GLN A 76 1.30 -0.19 -13.32
N PRO A 77 0.45 0.81 -13.61
CA PRO A 77 0.61 2.23 -13.26
C PRO A 77 0.69 2.45 -11.74
N PRO A 78 1.47 3.43 -11.26
CA PRO A 78 1.44 3.79 -9.85
C PRO A 78 0.05 4.34 -9.55
N ARG A 79 -0.72 3.60 -8.77
CA ARG A 79 -2.02 4.03 -8.25
C ARG A 79 -2.01 3.96 -6.75
N ASN A 80 -2.00 5.14 -6.17
CA ASN A 80 -2.39 5.32 -4.79
C ASN A 80 -3.91 5.46 -4.76
N GLY A 81 -4.56 4.92 -3.74
CA GLY A 81 -5.97 5.21 -3.50
C GLY A 81 -6.19 6.73 -3.37
N ASP A 82 -7.32 7.21 -3.87
CA ASP A 82 -7.74 8.60 -3.67
C ASP A 82 -8.31 8.83 -2.25
N GLU A 83 -8.69 10.07 -1.93
CA GLU A 83 -9.27 10.44 -0.64
C GLU A 83 -10.49 9.58 -0.28
N ARG A 84 -11.39 9.34 -1.26
CA ARG A 84 -12.60 8.55 -1.07
C ARG A 84 -12.30 7.07 -0.86
N PHE A 85 -11.29 6.53 -1.55
CA PHE A 85 -10.80 5.17 -1.29
C PHE A 85 -10.39 5.01 0.17
N TYR A 86 -9.56 5.91 0.71
CA TYR A 86 -9.11 5.80 2.10
C TYR A 86 -10.23 6.06 3.11
N GLU A 87 -11.19 6.94 2.79
CA GLU A 87 -12.38 7.15 3.61
C GLU A 87 -13.22 5.86 3.73
N GLU A 88 -13.48 5.18 2.61
CA GLU A 88 -14.26 3.93 2.60
C GLU A 88 -13.49 2.76 3.21
N LEU A 89 -12.19 2.64 2.90
CA LEU A 89 -11.30 1.63 3.49
C LEU A 89 -11.22 1.80 5.02
N GLY A 90 -11.16 3.04 5.51
CA GLY A 90 -11.12 3.37 6.94
C GLY A 90 -12.37 2.96 7.73
N ARG A 91 -13.48 2.64 7.05
CA ARG A 91 -14.69 2.09 7.69
C ARG A 91 -14.57 0.60 7.99
N SER A 92 -13.59 -0.09 7.39
CA SER A 92 -13.32 -1.48 7.74
C SER A 92 -12.77 -1.56 9.17
N PRO A 93 -13.30 -2.47 10.00
CA PRO A 93 -12.77 -2.72 11.33
C PRO A 93 -11.36 -3.33 11.32
N ARG A 94 -10.88 -3.81 10.16
CA ARG A 94 -9.55 -4.43 10.02
C ARG A 94 -8.45 -3.47 9.58
N TYR A 95 -8.79 -2.26 9.13
CA TYR A 95 -7.81 -1.36 8.54
C TYR A 95 -6.98 -0.61 9.58
N TYR A 96 -7.66 0.10 10.50
CA TYR A 96 -7.00 0.76 11.62
C TYR A 96 -7.03 -0.13 12.85
N SER A 97 -5.85 -0.53 13.32
CA SER A 97 -5.70 -1.19 14.60
C SER A 97 -5.34 -0.14 15.66
N PRO A 98 -6.06 -0.10 16.80
CA PRO A 98 -5.75 0.82 17.90
C PRO A 98 -4.40 0.51 18.56
N TRP A 99 -3.85 -0.68 18.30
CA TRP A 99 -2.54 -1.08 18.76
C TRP A 99 -1.79 -1.90 17.71
N LYS A 100 -0.50 -1.64 17.57
CA LYS A 100 0.43 -2.45 16.79
C LYS A 100 1.70 -2.63 17.61
N TRP A 101 2.37 -3.79 17.48
CA TRP A 101 3.57 -4.07 18.27
C TRP A 101 4.68 -3.03 18.06
N GLU A 102 4.72 -2.40 16.87
CA GLU A 102 5.65 -1.32 16.54
C GLU A 102 5.43 -0.08 17.42
N PHE A 103 4.21 0.16 17.91
CA PHE A 103 3.90 1.34 18.73
C PHE A 103 4.69 1.29 20.03
N ASP A 104 4.72 0.16 20.72
CA ASP A 104 5.50 -0.02 21.94
C ASP A 104 7.00 0.03 21.66
N TRP A 105 7.41 -0.58 20.53
CA TRP A 105 8.81 -0.61 20.12
C TRP A 105 9.36 0.80 19.85
N VAL A 106 8.62 1.64 19.12
CA VAL A 106 8.99 3.03 18.86
C VAL A 106 8.83 3.86 20.12
N GLY A 107 7.75 3.68 20.88
CA GLY A 107 7.46 4.48 22.06
C GLY A 107 8.51 4.40 23.15
N ARG A 108 9.13 3.22 23.35
CA ARG A 108 10.27 3.05 24.27
C ARG A 108 11.53 3.82 23.87
N ARG A 109 11.61 4.28 22.62
CA ARG A 109 12.73 5.07 22.06
C ARG A 109 12.39 6.57 21.98
N CYS A 110 11.14 6.95 22.20
CA CYS A 110 10.73 8.34 22.28
C CYS A 110 11.08 8.91 23.65
N ALA A 111 11.72 10.09 23.67
CA ALA A 111 11.95 10.85 24.90
C ALA A 111 10.91 11.97 25.04
N PRO A 112 10.50 12.36 26.26
CA PRO A 112 9.55 13.46 26.47
C PRO A 112 9.98 14.81 25.88
N SER A 113 11.28 15.01 25.64
CA SER A 113 11.83 16.22 25.04
C SER A 113 11.75 16.24 23.50
N MET A 114 11.33 15.15 22.86
CA MET A 114 11.24 15.07 21.40
C MET A 114 9.96 15.72 20.89
N SER A 115 10.06 16.38 19.73
CA SER A 115 8.92 16.71 18.90
C SER A 115 8.74 15.60 17.85
N LEU A 116 7.57 14.99 17.79
CA LEU A 116 7.29 13.82 16.96
C LEU A 116 6.24 14.16 15.89
N LEU A 117 6.50 13.71 14.65
CA LEU A 117 5.57 13.74 13.53
C LEU A 117 5.31 12.31 13.06
N ASP A 118 4.05 11.90 12.99
CA ASP A 118 3.63 10.62 12.44
C ASP A 118 2.93 10.83 11.09
N VAL A 119 3.62 10.44 10.01
CA VAL A 119 3.12 10.62 8.64
C VAL A 119 2.28 9.40 8.26
N GLY A 120 1.01 9.64 7.95
CA GLY A 120 0.05 8.54 7.72
C GLY A 120 -0.50 7.94 9.01
N CYS A 121 -0.69 8.78 10.04
CA CYS A 121 -1.07 8.35 11.39
C CYS A 121 -2.48 7.73 11.52
N GLY A 122 -3.30 7.77 10.47
CA GLY A 122 -4.67 7.25 10.51
C GLY A 122 -5.52 7.96 11.57
N THR A 123 -6.02 7.19 12.53
CA THR A 123 -6.76 7.66 13.72
C THR A 123 -5.89 8.38 14.76
N GLY A 124 -4.56 8.32 14.63
CA GLY A 124 -3.61 8.97 15.55
C GLY A 124 -3.34 8.20 16.84
N ASP A 125 -3.73 6.92 16.91
CA ASP A 125 -3.63 6.09 18.13
C ASP A 125 -2.20 6.01 18.67
N PHE A 126 -1.19 5.93 17.78
CA PHE A 126 0.22 5.93 18.17
C PHE A 126 0.59 7.21 18.95
N LEU A 127 0.35 8.39 18.38
CA LEU A 127 0.69 9.67 19.03
C LEU A 127 -0.14 9.89 20.31
N ALA A 128 -1.40 9.45 20.33
CA ALA A 128 -2.24 9.49 21.53
C ALA A 128 -1.65 8.63 22.66
N GLY A 129 -1.16 7.43 22.34
CA GLY A 129 -0.47 6.54 23.27
C GLY A 129 0.80 7.18 23.85
N ILE A 130 1.65 7.77 23.01
CA ILE A 130 2.87 8.46 23.43
C ILE A 130 2.54 9.65 24.36
N ARG A 131 1.55 10.48 24.01
CA ARG A 131 1.16 11.64 24.83
C ARG A 131 0.61 11.25 26.20
N SER A 132 -0.09 10.12 26.30
CA SER A 132 -0.73 9.67 27.53
C SER A 132 0.23 8.99 28.51
N GLY A 133 1.49 8.76 28.09
CA GLY A 133 2.51 8.13 28.94
C GLY A 133 2.25 6.66 29.29
N VAL A 134 1.35 6.00 28.56
CA VAL A 134 1.09 4.56 28.75
C VAL A 134 2.31 3.80 28.24
N LYS A 135 2.95 3.06 29.15
CA LYS A 135 4.14 2.24 28.92
C LYS A 135 3.79 0.83 28.45
#